data_AF-A0A936QFL0-F1
#
_entry.id   AF-A0A936QFL0-F1
#
_cell.length_a   1.000
_cell.length_b   1.000
_cell.length_c   1.000
_cell.angle_alpha   90.00
_cell.angle_beta   90.00
_cell.angle_gamma   90.00
#
_symmetry.space_group_name_H-M   'P 1'
#
loop_
_entity.id
_entity.type
_entity.pdbx_description
1 polymer ?
#
loop_
_entity_poly.entity_id
_entity_poly.type
_entity_poly.pdbx_seq_one_letter_code
_entity_poly.pdbx_strand_id
1 'polypeptide(L)'
;MLNGYIAILGCLLTGEILVYLLALPLPGPVLGMGLALVWLTRGGEAAPAPWIAASQSLLKHLALLFVPAGTGLILHLARLQGEWLALGSAVVLGTLIPLAASAWLLARQIRPRGSADD
;
A
#
# COMPACT_ATOMS: atom_id res chain seq x y z
N MET A 1 1.95 20.43 -9.89
CA MET A 1 2.66 19.75 -8.79
C MET A 1 2.01 20.01 -7.44
N LEU A 2 1.86 21.27 -7.00
CA LEU A 2 1.22 21.60 -5.71
C LEU A 2 -0.19 21.01 -5.58
N ASN A 3 -1.04 21.18 -6.60
CA ASN A 3 -2.40 20.61 -6.60
C ASN A 3 -2.40 19.09 -6.43
N GLY A 4 -1.38 18.39 -6.96
CA GLY A 4 -1.23 16.95 -6.78
C GLY A 4 -0.89 16.58 -5.33
N TYR A 5 0.05 17.31 -4.71
CA TYR A 5 0.37 17.11 -3.30
C TYR A 5 -0.81 17.40 -2.38
N ILE A 6 -1.52 18.51 -2.61
CA ILE A 6 -2.71 18.87 -1.81
C ILE A 6 -3.77 17.78 -1.93
N ALA A 7 -3.99 17.25 -3.13
CA ALA A 7 -5.01 16.24 -3.35
C ALA A 7 -4.62 14.88 -2.71
N ILE A 8 -3.35 14.46 -2.80
CA ILE A 8 -2.83 13.26 -2.12
C ILE A 8 -2.89 13.42 -0.59
N LEU A 9 -2.36 14.54 -0.06
CA LEU A 9 -2.35 14.81 1.38
C LEU A 9 -3.75 15.02 1.95
N GLY A 10 -4.64 15.68 1.20
CA GLY A 10 -6.04 15.85 1.58
C GLY A 10 -6.74 14.50 1.69
N CYS A 11 -6.46 13.57 0.77
CA CYS A 11 -6.98 12.22 0.83
C CYS A 11 -6.43 11.43 2.03
N LEU A 12 -5.12 11.51 2.29
CA LEU A 12 -4.47 10.93 3.47
C LEU A 12 -5.06 11.46 4.78
N LEU A 13 -5.22 12.79 4.89
CA LEU A 13 -5.78 13.43 6.07
C LEU A 13 -7.25 13.05 6.28
N THR A 14 -8.03 12.98 5.21
CA THR A 14 -9.44 12.54 5.28
C THR A 14 -9.51 11.09 5.76
N GLY A 15 -8.65 10.21 5.25
CA GLY A 15 -8.55 8.82 5.71
C GLY A 15 -8.21 8.71 7.19
N GLU A 16 -7.24 9.50 7.66
CA GLU A 16 -6.86 9.58 9.08
C GLU A 16 -8.00 10.07 9.97
N ILE A 17 -8.67 11.16 9.56
CA ILE A 17 -9.82 11.70 10.30
C ILE A 17 -10.94 10.65 10.37
N LEU A 18 -11.22 9.94 9.28
CA LEU A 18 -12.24 8.88 9.28
C LEU A 18 -11.85 7.70 10.15
N VAL A 19 -10.60 7.21 10.08
CA VAL A 19 -10.12 6.15 10.99
C VAL A 19 -10.31 6.58 12.45
N TYR A 20 -9.91 7.81 12.77
CA TYR A 20 -9.99 8.34 14.11
C TYR A 20 -11.44 8.47 14.60
N LEU A 21 -12.33 9.03 13.78
CA LEU A 21 -13.74 9.22 14.12
C LEU A 21 -14.52 7.90 14.21
N LEU A 22 -14.21 6.93 13.34
CA LEU A 22 -14.89 5.63 13.31
C LEU A 22 -14.19 4.58 14.18
N ALA A 23 -13.10 4.93 14.88
CA ALA A 23 -12.27 4.03 15.68
C ALA A 23 -11.89 2.72 14.94
N LEU A 24 -11.53 2.84 13.65
CA LEU A 24 -11.25 1.68 12.81
C LEU A 24 -9.87 1.08 13.15
N PRO A 25 -9.73 -0.25 13.18
CA PRO A 25 -8.46 -0.93 13.44
C PRO A 25 -7.56 -0.96 12.18
N LEU A 26 -7.48 0.15 11.45
CA LEU A 26 -6.67 0.30 10.24
C LEU A 26 -5.84 1.58 10.32
N PRO A 27 -4.63 1.62 9.74
CA PRO A 27 -3.89 2.87 9.58
C PRO A 27 -4.64 3.83 8.65
N GLY A 28 -4.80 5.10 9.03
CA GLY A 28 -5.44 6.11 8.19
C GLY A 28 -4.87 6.26 6.77
N PRO A 29 -3.55 6.11 6.54
CA PRO A 29 -3.00 6.12 5.18
C PRO A 29 -3.60 5.06 4.25
N VAL A 30 -4.00 3.90 4.79
CA VAL A 30 -4.62 2.81 4.00
C VAL A 30 -6.02 3.23 3.54
N LEU A 31 -6.82 3.84 4.43
CA LEU A 31 -8.12 4.39 4.04
C LEU A 31 -7.97 5.56 3.06
N GLY A 32 -6.99 6.45 3.28
CA GLY A 32 -6.68 7.53 2.35
C GLY A 32 -6.36 7.00 0.94
N MET A 33 -5.61 5.91 0.83
CA MET A 33 -5.35 5.28 -0.47
C MET A 33 -6.62 4.71 -1.12
N GLY A 34 -7.51 4.09 -0.32
CA GLY A 34 -8.81 3.61 -0.80
C GLY A 34 -9.71 4.75 -1.29
N LEU A 35 -9.76 5.86 -0.56
CA LEU A 35 -10.50 7.06 -0.95
C LEU A 35 -9.95 7.65 -2.26
N ALA A 36 -8.62 7.73 -2.40
CA ALA A 36 -7.99 8.22 -3.62
C ALA A 36 -8.35 7.33 -4.82
N LEU A 37 -8.36 6.01 -4.63
CA LEU A 37 -8.78 5.06 -5.66
C LEU A 37 -10.25 5.24 -6.05
N VAL A 38 -11.15 5.38 -5.08
CA VAL A 38 -12.58 5.61 -5.35
C VAL A 38 -12.80 6.94 -6.08
N TRP A 39 -12.06 7.97 -5.72
CA TRP A 39 -12.12 9.27 -6.38
C TRP A 39 -11.62 9.19 -7.83
N LEU A 40 -10.49 8.53 -8.06
CA LEU A 40 -9.91 8.33 -9.40
C LEU A 40 -10.80 7.47 -10.30
N THR A 41 -11.44 6.44 -9.76
CA THR A 41 -12.34 5.56 -10.54
C THR A 41 -13.68 6.22 -10.87
N ARG A 42 -14.15 7.16 -10.05
CA ARG A 42 -15.36 7.96 -10.32
C ARG A 42 -15.12 9.18 -11.21
N GLY A 43 -13.88 9.66 -11.29
CA GLY A 43 -13.53 10.93 -11.93
C GLY A 43 -13.66 10.97 -13.46
N GLY A 44 -13.62 9.81 -14.14
CA GLY A 44 -13.66 9.74 -15.60
C GLY A 44 -12.41 10.33 -16.26
N GLU A 45 -11.69 9.51 -17.01
CA GLU A 45 -10.45 9.85 -17.73
C GLU A 45 -9.23 10.16 -16.83
N ALA A 46 -8.04 10.01 -17.42
CA ALA A 46 -6.74 9.85 -16.79
C ALA A 46 -6.51 10.67 -15.51
N ALA A 47 -5.91 10.03 -14.48
CA ALA A 47 -5.47 10.71 -13.27
C ALA A 47 -4.84 12.07 -13.62
N PRO A 48 -5.29 13.19 -13.04
CA PRO A 48 -4.86 14.51 -13.46
C PRO A 48 -3.33 14.56 -13.55
N ALA A 49 -2.76 15.05 -14.66
CA ALA A 49 -1.31 15.13 -14.83
C ALA A 49 -0.53 15.68 -13.60
N PRO A 50 -1.07 16.66 -12.82
CA PRO A 50 -0.47 17.10 -11.56
C PRO A 50 -0.37 16.03 -10.46
N TRP A 51 -1.31 15.09 -10.39
CA TRP A 51 -1.35 13.98 -9.43
C TRP A 51 -0.24 12.98 -9.73
N ILE A 52 -0.12 12.52 -10.98
CA ILE A 52 0.90 11.55 -11.39
C ILE A 52 2.30 12.06 -11.06
N ALA A 53 2.58 13.31 -11.42
CA ALA A 53 3.90 13.88 -11.21
C ALA A 53 4.21 14.15 -9.72
N ALA A 54 3.21 14.50 -8.90
CA ALA A 54 3.36 14.57 -7.46
C ALA A 54 3.65 13.20 -6.84
N SER A 55 2.89 12.16 -7.22
CA SER A 55 3.13 10.78 -6.77
C SER A 55 4.52 10.29 -7.16
N GLN A 56 4.96 10.52 -8.40
CA GLN A 56 6.30 10.13 -8.86
C GLN A 56 7.41 10.83 -8.06
N SER A 57 7.24 12.12 -7.75
CA SER A 57 8.19 12.85 -6.92
C SER A 57 8.24 12.31 -5.48
N LEU A 58 7.08 11.98 -4.90
CA LEU A 58 6.98 11.40 -3.57
C LEU A 58 7.62 9.99 -3.52
N LEU A 59 7.39 9.17 -4.54
CA LEU A 59 7.99 7.84 -4.68
C LEU A 59 9.52 7.88 -4.75
N LYS A 60 10.12 8.95 -5.31
CA LYS A 60 11.58 9.13 -5.28
C LYS A 60 12.12 9.38 -3.87
N HIS A 61 11.29 9.93 -2.98
CA HIS A 61 11.67 10.25 -1.60
C HIS A 61 10.95 9.34 -0.58
N LEU A 62 10.47 8.18 -1.03
CA LEU A 62 9.68 7.27 -0.20
C LEU A 62 10.44 6.83 1.05
N ALA A 63 11.76 6.68 0.95
CA ALA A 63 12.61 6.38 2.10
C ALA A 63 12.40 7.37 3.26
N LEU A 64 12.25 8.67 2.97
CA LEU A 64 11.98 9.72 3.97
C LEU A 64 10.63 9.49 4.66
N LEU A 65 9.60 9.08 3.90
CA LEU A 65 8.26 8.80 4.42
C LEU A 65 8.20 7.55 5.30
N PHE A 66 9.11 6.60 5.12
CA PHE A 66 9.21 5.42 5.98
C PHE A 66 10.08 5.62 7.23
N VAL A 67 10.87 6.70 7.30
CA VAL A 67 11.67 6.99 8.51
C VAL A 67 10.82 7.03 9.78
N PRO A 68 9.68 7.75 9.85
CA PRO A 68 8.86 7.80 11.06
C PRO A 68 8.31 6.43 11.49
N ALA A 69 7.92 5.60 10.54
CA ALA A 69 7.47 4.24 10.83
C ALA A 69 8.63 3.36 11.34
N GLY A 70 9.81 3.50 10.74
CA GLY A 70 11.02 2.78 11.13
C GLY A 70 11.54 3.19 12.51
N THR A 71 11.56 4.49 12.83
CA THR A 71 12.02 4.99 14.14
C THR A 71 11.09 4.55 15.27
N GLY A 72 9.78 4.43 15.02
CA GLY A 72 8.84 3.85 15.98
C GLY A 72 9.15 2.38 16.31
N LEU A 73 9.67 1.62 15.35
CA LEU A 73 10.08 0.23 15.56
C LEU A 73 11.36 0.11 16.40
N ILE A 74 12.31 1.05 16.21
CA ILE A 74 13.58 1.08 16.95
C ILE A 74 13.35 1.26 18.47
N LEU A 75 12.27 1.95 18.88
CA LEU A 75 11.91 2.06 20.30
C LEU A 75 11.63 0.70 20.97
N HIS A 76 11.25 -0.32 20.18
CA HIS A 76 10.93 -1.66 20.65
C HIS A 76 11.97 -2.69 20.23
N LEU A 77 13.16 -2.26 19.79
CA LEU A 77 14.17 -3.12 19.17
C LEU A 77 14.63 -4.28 20.08
N ALA A 78 14.66 -4.06 21.39
CA ALA A 78 15.00 -5.10 22.36
C ALA A 78 13.99 -6.26 22.38
N ARG A 79 12.69 -5.98 22.20
CA ARG A 79 11.66 -7.04 22.06
C ARG A 79 11.77 -7.75 20.72
N LEU A 80 12.05 -7.00 19.64
CA LEU A 80 12.29 -7.59 18.32
C LEU A 80 13.47 -8.57 18.32
N GLN A 81 14.54 -8.27 19.06
CA GLN A 81 15.68 -9.17 19.21
C GLN A 81 15.35 -10.45 19.98
N GLY A 82 14.41 -10.42 20.93
CA GLY A 82 13.97 -11.62 21.64
C GLY A 82 13.17 -12.58 20.76
N GLU A 83 12.40 -12.05 19.81
CA GLU A 83 11.47 -12.82 18.97
C GLU A 83 11.83 -12.83 17.48
N TRP A 84 13.09 -12.51 17.14
CA TRP A 84 13.53 -12.34 15.75
C TRP A 84 13.28 -13.57 14.87
N LEU A 85 13.36 -14.78 15.43
CA LEU A 85 13.04 -16.03 14.73
C LEU A 85 11.55 -16.15 14.42
N ALA A 86 10.69 -15.81 15.38
CA ALA A 86 9.24 -15.85 15.20
C ALA A 86 8.81 -14.77 14.19
N LEU A 87 9.32 -13.55 14.31
CA LEU A 87 9.05 -12.45 13.37
C LEU A 87 9.60 -12.75 11.97
N GLY A 88 10.84 -13.23 11.87
CA GLY A 88 11.47 -13.57 10.60
C GLY A 88 10.72 -14.69 9.87
N SER A 89 10.34 -15.75 10.58
CA SER A 89 9.54 -16.82 9.99
C SER A 89 8.13 -16.35 9.63
N ALA A 90 7.48 -15.52 10.45
CA ALA A 90 6.19 -14.91 10.13
C ALA A 90 6.25 -14.04 8.85
N VAL A 91 7.29 -13.24 8.67
CA VAL A 91 7.49 -12.42 7.47
C VAL A 91 7.74 -13.29 6.24
N VAL A 92 8.66 -14.25 6.34
CA VAL A 92 9.03 -15.12 5.21
C VAL A 92 7.84 -16.00 4.80
N LEU A 93 7.27 -16.74 5.75
CA LEU A 93 6.14 -17.65 5.47
C LEU A 93 4.88 -16.86 5.13
N GLY A 94 4.60 -15.77 5.83
CA GLY A 94 3.47 -14.88 5.56
C GLY A 94 3.55 -14.19 4.20
N THR A 95 4.73 -14.09 3.59
CA THR A 95 4.88 -13.59 2.21
C THR A 95 4.83 -14.72 1.19
N LEU A 96 5.57 -15.81 1.42
CA LEU A 96 5.69 -16.90 0.45
C LEU A 96 4.40 -17.71 0.30
N ILE A 97 3.69 -17.98 1.40
CA ILE A 97 2.48 -18.82 1.36
C ILE A 97 1.36 -18.14 0.56
N PRO A 98 0.95 -16.88 0.84
CA PRO A 98 -0.08 -16.21 0.05
C PRO A 98 0.32 -16.00 -1.40
N LEU A 99 1.61 -15.74 -1.66
CA LEU A 99 2.13 -15.60 -3.02
C LEU A 99 2.00 -16.91 -3.81
N ALA A 100 2.44 -18.02 -3.23
CA ALA A 100 2.32 -19.35 -3.84
C ALA A 100 0.84 -19.75 -4.03
N ALA A 101 0.00 -19.51 -3.02
CA ALA A 101 -1.42 -19.78 -3.09
C ALA A 101 -2.11 -18.96 -4.20
N SER A 102 -1.80 -17.67 -4.31
CA SER A 102 -2.33 -16.79 -5.36
C SER A 102 -1.87 -17.23 -6.74
N ALA A 103 -0.58 -17.57 -6.90
CA ALA A 103 -0.03 -18.09 -8.15
C ALA A 103 -0.69 -19.41 -8.55
N TRP A 104 -0.91 -20.32 -7.59
CA TRP A 104 -1.58 -21.60 -7.83
C TRP A 104 -3.06 -21.44 -8.20
N LEU A 105 -3.79 -20.57 -7.52
CA LEU A 105 -5.18 -20.24 -7.83
C LEU A 105 -5.32 -19.65 -9.23
N LEU A 106 -4.41 -18.75 -9.61
CA LEU A 106 -4.37 -18.18 -10.96
C LEU A 106 -4.01 -19.25 -12.00
N ALA A 107 -2.99 -20.06 -11.78
CA ALA A 107 -2.60 -21.14 -12.68
C ALA A 107 -3.74 -22.16 -12.90
N ARG A 108 -4.58 -22.39 -11.88
CA ARG A 108 -5.72 -23.28 -11.97
C ARG A 108 -6.92 -22.68 -12.72
N GLN A 109 -7.13 -21.37 -12.62
CA GLN A 109 -8.24 -20.67 -13.29
C GLN A 109 -7.90 -20.22 -14.71
N ILE A 110 -6.63 -19.94 -14.99
CA ILE A 110 -6.14 -19.68 -16.34
C ILE A 110 -6.08 -21.02 -17.06
N ARG A 111 -7.22 -21.42 -17.66
CA ARG A 111 -7.26 -22.47 -18.68
C ARG A 111 -6.20 -22.09 -19.72
N PRO A 112 -5.26 -22.99 -20.09
CA PRO A 112 -4.31 -22.66 -21.15
C PRO A 112 -5.13 -22.27 -22.36
N ARG A 113 -5.12 -20.98 -22.71
CA ARG A 113 -5.54 -20.53 -24.03
C ARG A 113 -4.54 -21.20 -24.95
N GLY A 114 -4.96 -22.32 -25.54
CA GLY A 114 -4.21 -23.00 -26.57
C GLY A 114 -3.73 -21.96 -27.57
N SER A 115 -2.46 -22.09 -27.95
CA SER A 115 -1.90 -21.43 -29.11
C SER A 115 -2.85 -21.61 -30.29
N ALA A 116 -3.63 -20.57 -30.55
CA ALA A 116 -4.33 -20.38 -31.80
C ALA A 116 -3.84 -19.01 -32.28
N ASP A 117 -2.71 -19.02 -32.96
CA ASP A 117 -2.70 -18.53 -34.33
C ASP A 117 -1.49 -19.11 -35.07
N ASP A 118 -1.78 -19.50 -36.30
CA ASP A 118 -0.93 -20.08 -37.33
C ASP A 118 0.04 -19.04 -37.96
#